data_AF-A0A1V6N1E6-F1
#
_entry.id   AF-A0A1V6N1E6-F1
#
_cell.length_a   1.000
_cell.length_b   1.000
_cell.length_c   1.000
_cell.angle_alpha   90.00
_cell.angle_beta   90.00
_cell.angle_gamma   90.00
#
_symmetry.space_group_name_H-M   'P 1'
#
loop_
_entity.id
_entity.type
_entity.pdbx_description
1 polymer ?
#
loop_
_entity_poly.entity_id
_entity_poly.type
_entity_poly.pdbx_seq_one_letter_code
_entity_poly.pdbx_strand_id
1 'polypeptide(L)'
;MIGSGGEKTKMFTINRLFKPIIFVMCVLFIFLALSSASAANHNFTTANTTEQFQSVINNDNDNDLVISFANGDYVDWGQLNISRNATIVGKNRGGAKFTTSSVDTLFNINATNVKIINLTISGYATAIKSNCSDLTVSDNNITTSGVSINLSSSGSANPITGVVIKDNIIKSSISASYRGAVSLFGKSADKTVFDVLFSGNNITGVYSGVYLGDGSYNSPVSSANLVFENNNITGTSNGVYLDAYSSNNTNITFANNNITGTYGVYLSAYSSNNTNITFANNNITGTSGPGVALSAYSSNNTNITFANNNITGVSYGVYVYLSNGNVKGVNFLNNTINATSGDGFYFYTSGGVTNVTDFVVSGNTIFATNAGLNFTGLSAGSLVNVTVEYNRIIASFGVNVTGHNDNSIFDRNWWGVNDITGMILGVDTFNHFILNITNTSSLDGVHFGDNVS
;
A
#
# COMPACT_ATOMS: atom_id res chain seq x y z
N MET A 1 -48.58 -24.07 -6.10
CA MET A 1 -47.69 -23.55 -7.16
C MET A 1 -47.20 -22.19 -6.72
N ILE A 2 -46.07 -22.15 -6.02
CA ILE A 2 -45.40 -20.92 -5.58
C ILE A 2 -43.93 -21.15 -5.94
N GLY A 3 -43.43 -20.40 -6.93
CA GLY A 3 -42.06 -20.48 -7.38
C GLY A 3 -41.14 -19.77 -6.40
N SER A 4 -40.26 -20.52 -5.74
CA SER A 4 -39.18 -19.97 -4.95
C SER A 4 -38.03 -19.53 -5.88
N GLY A 5 -38.06 -18.27 -6.28
CA GLY A 5 -36.91 -17.60 -6.91
C GLY A 5 -35.83 -17.34 -5.87
N GLY A 6 -35.00 -18.35 -5.60
CA GLY A 6 -33.80 -18.19 -4.77
C GLY A 6 -32.73 -17.43 -5.54
N GLU A 7 -32.67 -16.12 -5.34
CA GLU A 7 -31.54 -15.31 -5.78
C GLU A 7 -30.31 -15.69 -4.96
N LYS A 8 -29.43 -16.49 -5.57
CA LYS A 8 -28.14 -16.86 -5.02
C LYS A 8 -27.30 -15.60 -4.88
N THR A 9 -27.03 -15.23 -3.64
CA THR A 9 -26.02 -14.28 -3.20
C THR A 9 -24.70 -14.61 -3.90
N LYS A 10 -24.30 -13.79 -4.88
CA LYS A 10 -22.96 -13.87 -5.49
C LYS A 10 -21.95 -13.33 -4.49
N MET A 11 -21.55 -14.19 -3.56
CA MET A 11 -20.40 -13.97 -2.69
C MET A 11 -19.17 -13.84 -3.61
N PHE A 12 -18.50 -12.67 -3.55
CA PHE A 12 -17.28 -12.39 -4.30
C PHE A 12 -16.28 -13.53 -4.09
N THR A 13 -16.14 -14.36 -5.11
CA THR A 13 -15.16 -15.44 -5.11
C THR A 13 -13.82 -14.80 -5.39
N ILE A 14 -12.99 -14.61 -4.36
CA ILE A 14 -11.58 -14.28 -4.55
C ILE A 14 -11.00 -15.30 -5.52
N ASN A 15 -10.51 -14.81 -6.64
CA ASN A 15 -10.17 -15.57 -7.83
C ASN A 15 -9.24 -16.74 -7.48
N ARG A 16 -9.77 -17.99 -7.50
CA ARG A 16 -9.03 -19.23 -7.17
C ARG A 16 -7.82 -19.48 -8.07
N LEU A 17 -7.63 -18.67 -9.12
CA LEU A 17 -6.52 -18.74 -10.07
C LEU A 17 -5.25 -18.00 -9.60
N PHE A 18 -5.30 -17.15 -8.56
CA PHE A 18 -4.10 -16.41 -8.12
C PHE A 18 -3.12 -17.23 -7.27
N LYS A 19 -3.62 -18.13 -6.42
CA LYS A 19 -2.77 -18.98 -5.56
C LYS A 19 -1.96 -20.05 -6.32
N PRO A 20 -2.50 -20.72 -7.36
CA PRO A 20 -1.73 -21.66 -8.16
C PRO A 20 -0.60 -20.98 -8.95
N ILE A 21 -0.78 -19.75 -9.42
CA ILE A 21 0.24 -19.04 -10.21
C ILE A 21 1.48 -18.70 -9.37
N ILE A 22 1.28 -18.23 -8.14
CA ILE A 22 2.40 -17.97 -7.21
C ILE A 22 3.13 -19.27 -6.86
N PHE A 23 2.38 -20.36 -6.62
CA PHE A 23 2.99 -21.66 -6.31
C PHE A 23 3.74 -22.25 -7.51
N VAL A 24 3.20 -22.15 -8.72
CA VAL A 24 3.85 -22.60 -9.96
C VAL A 24 5.10 -21.76 -10.25
N MET A 25 5.07 -20.44 -10.00
CA MET A 25 6.26 -19.58 -10.13
C MET A 25 7.36 -19.97 -9.14
N CYS A 26 7.03 -20.17 -7.86
CA CYS A 26 8.01 -20.62 -6.85
C CYS A 26 8.63 -21.99 -7.22
N VAL A 27 7.83 -22.93 -7.72
CA VAL A 27 8.33 -24.26 -8.15
C VAL A 27 9.18 -24.15 -9.42
N LEU A 28 8.81 -23.30 -10.39
CA LEU A 28 9.60 -23.08 -11.61
C LEU A 28 10.96 -22.44 -11.31
N PHE A 29 11.04 -21.52 -10.33
CA PHE A 29 12.31 -20.94 -9.87
C PHE A 29 13.22 -21.95 -9.17
N ILE A 30 12.66 -22.96 -8.50
CA ILE A 30 13.44 -24.05 -7.90
C ILE A 30 14.07 -24.95 -8.99
N PHE A 31 13.36 -25.17 -10.12
CA PHE A 31 13.89 -25.98 -11.23
C PHE A 31 14.83 -25.22 -12.18
N LEU A 32 14.70 -23.89 -12.30
CA LEU A 32 15.66 -23.05 -13.04
C LEU A 32 16.99 -22.83 -12.28
N ALA A 33 17.02 -23.09 -10.97
CA ALA A 33 18.25 -23.05 -10.18
C ALA A 33 19.18 -24.27 -10.39
N LEU A 34 18.82 -25.22 -11.27
CA LEU A 34 19.56 -26.46 -11.51
C LEU A 34 20.26 -26.52 -12.88
N SER A 35 20.26 -25.46 -13.69
CA SER A 35 21.15 -25.42 -14.86
C SER A 35 22.59 -25.23 -14.37
N SER A 36 23.40 -26.28 -14.54
CA SER A 36 24.82 -26.35 -14.20
C SER A 36 25.69 -25.48 -15.11
N ALA A 37 25.39 -24.18 -15.20
CA ALA A 37 26.35 -23.20 -15.66
C ALA A 37 27.39 -23.02 -14.56
N SER A 38 28.67 -23.23 -14.88
CA SER A 38 29.78 -22.87 -14.01
C SER A 38 29.72 -21.36 -13.81
N ALA A 39 29.31 -20.90 -12.64
CA ALA A 39 29.38 -19.49 -12.32
C ALA A 39 30.82 -19.13 -11.92
N ALA A 40 31.41 -18.14 -12.56
CA ALA A 40 32.66 -17.54 -12.07
C ALA A 40 32.43 -17.02 -10.65
N ASN A 41 33.31 -17.36 -9.71
CA ASN A 41 33.23 -16.85 -8.34
C ASN A 41 34.46 -16.00 -8.01
N HIS A 42 34.22 -14.73 -7.68
CA HIS A 42 35.25 -13.77 -7.31
C HIS A 42 35.05 -13.35 -5.84
N ASN A 43 36.06 -13.58 -5.02
CA ASN A 43 36.02 -13.22 -3.60
C ASN A 43 36.71 -11.87 -3.36
N PHE A 44 35.99 -10.95 -2.74
CA PHE A 44 36.44 -9.62 -2.38
C PHE A 44 36.65 -9.50 -0.88
N THR A 45 37.73 -8.83 -0.49
CA THR A 45 38.10 -8.46 0.88
C THR A 45 38.17 -6.94 0.99
N THR A 46 38.32 -6.40 2.18
CA THR A 46 38.41 -4.94 2.41
C THR A 46 39.63 -4.28 1.75
N ALA A 47 40.60 -5.06 1.27
CA ALA A 47 41.75 -4.55 0.50
C ALA A 47 41.41 -4.27 -0.97
N ASN A 48 40.27 -4.75 -1.45
CA ASN A 48 39.87 -4.55 -2.84
C ASN A 48 39.27 -3.16 -3.09
N THR A 49 39.31 -2.71 -4.34
CA THR A 49 38.83 -1.39 -4.75
C THR A 49 37.67 -1.44 -5.73
N THR A 50 37.02 -0.29 -5.93
CA THR A 50 35.99 -0.05 -6.95
C THR A 50 36.46 -0.47 -8.35
N GLU A 51 37.69 -0.13 -8.74
CA GLU A 51 38.25 -0.42 -10.06
C GLU A 51 38.45 -1.92 -10.28
N GLN A 52 38.86 -2.65 -9.23
CA GLN A 52 39.00 -4.10 -9.30
C GLN A 52 37.64 -4.78 -9.45
N PHE A 53 36.62 -4.31 -8.72
CA PHE A 53 35.26 -4.78 -8.92
C PHE A 53 34.78 -4.51 -10.35
N GLN A 54 34.98 -3.29 -10.86
CA GLN A 54 34.54 -2.93 -12.20
C GLN A 54 35.29 -3.74 -13.28
N SER A 55 36.57 -4.06 -13.06
CA SER A 55 37.35 -4.95 -13.94
C SER A 55 36.73 -6.34 -14.03
N VAL A 56 36.27 -6.92 -12.92
CA VAL A 56 35.58 -8.23 -12.93
C VAL A 56 34.29 -8.14 -13.74
N ILE A 57 33.46 -7.12 -13.51
CA ILE A 57 32.22 -6.93 -14.27
C ILE A 57 32.50 -6.83 -15.77
N ASN A 58 33.52 -6.06 -16.17
CA ASN A 58 33.81 -5.75 -17.57
C ASN A 58 34.50 -6.90 -18.32
N ASN A 59 35.32 -7.71 -17.65
CA ASN A 59 36.25 -8.63 -18.32
C ASN A 59 35.97 -10.12 -18.09
N ASP A 60 35.17 -10.48 -17.08
CA ASP A 60 34.76 -11.87 -16.90
C ASP A 60 33.94 -12.33 -18.13
N ASN A 61 33.95 -13.61 -18.49
CA ASN A 61 33.24 -14.10 -19.68
C ASN A 61 32.18 -15.15 -19.36
N ASP A 62 31.98 -15.48 -18.08
CA ASP A 62 30.99 -16.48 -17.68
C ASP A 62 29.58 -15.87 -17.68
N ASN A 63 28.61 -16.67 -18.13
CA ASN A 63 27.22 -16.24 -18.26
C ASN A 63 26.58 -15.93 -16.89
N ASP A 64 27.04 -16.62 -15.85
CA ASP A 64 26.64 -16.40 -14.46
C ASP A 64 27.87 -15.96 -13.65
N LEU A 65 27.79 -14.79 -13.05
CA LEU A 65 28.87 -14.21 -12.26
C LEU A 65 28.45 -14.12 -10.79
N VAL A 66 29.29 -14.62 -9.89
CA VAL A 66 29.12 -14.47 -8.44
C VAL A 66 30.28 -13.65 -7.89
N ILE A 67 29.96 -12.54 -7.23
CA ILE A 67 30.92 -11.71 -6.52
C ILE A 67 30.58 -11.76 -5.03
N SER A 68 31.47 -12.37 -4.26
CA SER A 68 31.28 -12.63 -2.84
C SER A 68 32.15 -11.68 -2.01
N PHE A 69 31.55 -10.93 -1.11
CA PHE A 69 32.24 -10.05 -0.18
C PHE A 69 32.42 -10.70 1.19
N ALA A 70 33.66 -10.69 1.67
CA ALA A 70 33.98 -11.03 3.05
C ALA A 70 33.40 -10.01 4.03
N ASN A 71 33.36 -10.37 5.32
CA ASN A 71 32.95 -9.42 6.35
C ASN A 71 34.01 -8.32 6.51
N GLY A 72 33.56 -7.09 6.63
CA GLY A 72 34.43 -5.93 6.82
C GLY A 72 33.82 -4.64 6.28
N ASP A 73 34.57 -3.56 6.49
CA ASP A 73 34.19 -2.21 6.08
C ASP A 73 34.83 -1.86 4.73
N TYR A 74 33.98 -1.57 3.75
CA TYR A 74 34.30 -1.18 2.38
C TYR A 74 34.05 0.32 2.26
N VAL A 75 35.04 1.09 2.71
CA VAL A 75 34.93 2.55 2.90
C VAL A 75 35.22 3.31 1.60
N ASP A 76 34.41 4.33 1.32
CA ASP A 76 34.50 5.25 0.19
C ASP A 76 34.54 4.55 -1.18
N TRP A 77 33.79 3.45 -1.29
CA TRP A 77 33.55 2.79 -2.56
C TRP A 77 32.70 3.68 -3.46
N GLY A 78 33.18 3.88 -4.70
CA GLY A 78 32.49 4.65 -5.71
C GLY A 78 31.30 3.89 -6.32
N GLN A 79 30.67 4.49 -7.31
CA GLN A 79 29.57 3.85 -8.03
C GLN A 79 30.04 2.59 -8.78
N LEU A 80 29.30 1.50 -8.59
CA LEU A 80 29.48 0.20 -9.24
C LEU A 80 28.47 0.06 -10.37
N ASN A 81 28.95 -0.04 -11.61
CA ASN A 81 28.09 -0.17 -12.77
C ASN A 81 27.95 -1.64 -13.14
N ILE A 82 26.73 -2.18 -13.01
CA ILE A 82 26.43 -3.59 -13.26
C ILE A 82 25.78 -3.72 -14.64
N SER A 83 26.56 -4.19 -15.62
CA SER A 83 26.17 -4.28 -17.03
C SER A 83 25.98 -5.72 -17.53
N ARG A 84 25.87 -6.69 -16.60
CA ARG A 84 25.65 -8.11 -16.88
C ARG A 84 24.91 -8.80 -15.74
N ASN A 85 24.44 -10.02 -15.98
CA ASN A 85 23.92 -10.92 -14.94
C ASN A 85 24.98 -11.11 -13.86
N ALA A 86 24.62 -10.85 -12.60
CA ALA A 86 25.54 -10.99 -11.49
C ALA A 86 24.81 -11.22 -10.17
N THR A 87 25.34 -12.13 -9.35
CA THR A 87 24.98 -12.26 -7.93
C THR A 87 26.07 -11.60 -7.09
N ILE A 88 25.71 -10.51 -6.43
CA ILE A 88 26.60 -9.75 -5.55
C ILE A 88 26.13 -9.98 -4.12
N VAL A 89 26.97 -10.63 -3.32
CA VAL A 89 26.55 -11.22 -2.05
C VAL A 89 27.56 -11.00 -0.94
N GLY A 90 27.07 -10.58 0.22
CA GLY A 90 27.82 -10.61 1.47
C GLY A 90 27.76 -12.00 2.11
N LYS A 91 28.85 -12.44 2.76
CA LYS A 91 28.90 -13.74 3.45
C LYS A 91 27.75 -13.95 4.43
N ASN A 92 27.34 -12.90 5.14
CA ASN A 92 26.16 -12.86 5.99
C ASN A 92 25.59 -11.44 6.03
N ARG A 93 24.27 -11.32 6.26
CA ARG A 93 23.61 -10.03 6.50
C ARG A 93 24.34 -9.24 7.58
N GLY A 94 24.61 -7.97 7.33
CA GLY A 94 25.36 -7.12 8.26
C GLY A 94 26.89 -7.21 8.14
N GLY A 95 27.41 -8.17 7.38
CA GLY A 95 28.84 -8.51 7.34
C GLY A 95 29.67 -7.60 6.45
N ALA A 96 29.31 -7.51 5.16
CA ALA A 96 29.95 -6.61 4.19
C ALA A 96 29.30 -5.23 4.24
N LYS A 97 30.04 -4.23 4.72
CA LYS A 97 29.52 -2.89 5.02
C LYS A 97 30.12 -1.86 4.07
N PHE A 98 29.32 -1.40 3.12
CA PHE A 98 29.66 -0.30 2.23
C PHE A 98 29.27 1.02 2.90
N THR A 99 30.25 1.89 3.07
CA THR A 99 30.06 3.22 3.65
C THR A 99 30.75 4.25 2.78
N THR A 100 30.13 5.40 2.60
CA THR A 100 30.78 6.53 1.92
C THR A 100 30.47 7.83 2.65
N SER A 101 31.34 8.82 2.48
CA SER A 101 31.03 10.22 2.75
C SER A 101 30.45 10.97 1.53
N SER A 102 30.47 10.35 0.34
CA SER A 102 29.93 10.91 -0.90
C SER A 102 28.41 10.78 -1.00
N VAL A 103 27.78 11.66 -1.79
CA VAL A 103 26.31 11.73 -1.95
C VAL A 103 25.83 11.00 -3.22
N ASP A 104 26.50 9.93 -3.62
CA ASP A 104 26.26 9.27 -4.91
C ASP A 104 25.41 8.00 -4.81
N THR A 105 25.29 7.29 -5.93
CA THR A 105 24.68 5.95 -6.02
C THR A 105 25.75 4.88 -5.86
N LEU A 106 25.51 3.84 -5.03
CA LEU A 106 26.41 2.68 -4.98
C LEU A 106 26.19 1.76 -6.19
N PHE A 107 25.04 1.07 -6.28
CA PHE A 107 24.76 0.15 -7.37
C PHE A 107 23.95 0.83 -8.47
N ASN A 108 24.55 1.00 -9.65
CA ASN A 108 23.88 1.44 -10.87
C ASN A 108 23.72 0.24 -11.81
N ILE A 109 22.53 -0.36 -11.83
CA ILE A 109 22.23 -1.62 -12.48
C ILE A 109 21.53 -1.36 -13.82
N ASN A 110 22.15 -1.82 -14.90
CA ASN A 110 21.64 -1.73 -16.27
C ASN A 110 21.60 -3.11 -16.96
N ALA A 111 21.50 -4.18 -16.16
CA ALA A 111 21.37 -5.55 -16.63
C ALA A 111 20.26 -6.29 -15.90
N THR A 112 19.70 -7.31 -16.56
CA THR A 112 18.71 -8.21 -15.97
C THR A 112 19.38 -9.29 -15.12
N ASN A 113 18.58 -10.05 -14.36
CA ASN A 113 19.03 -11.17 -13.53
C ASN A 113 20.20 -10.80 -12.59
N VAL A 114 20.10 -9.62 -11.98
CA VAL A 114 21.06 -9.15 -10.97
C VAL A 114 20.50 -9.43 -9.57
N LYS A 115 21.34 -9.91 -8.66
CA LYS A 115 20.97 -10.20 -7.28
C LYS A 115 21.90 -9.43 -6.33
N ILE A 116 21.31 -8.67 -5.40
CA ILE A 116 22.03 -7.94 -4.34
C ILE A 116 21.59 -8.50 -2.99
N ILE A 117 22.50 -9.18 -2.30
CA ILE A 117 22.14 -10.03 -1.14
C ILE A 117 23.06 -9.78 0.05
N ASN A 118 22.50 -9.74 1.26
CA ASN A 118 23.25 -9.76 2.54
C ASN A 118 24.22 -8.57 2.76
N LEU A 119 24.01 -7.43 2.10
CA LEU A 119 24.88 -6.27 2.21
C LEU A 119 24.38 -5.29 3.27
N THR A 120 25.30 -4.51 3.83
CA THR A 120 24.97 -3.28 4.55
C THR A 120 25.47 -2.10 3.72
N ILE A 121 24.59 -1.16 3.41
CA ILE A 121 24.89 -0.02 2.55
C ILE A 121 24.47 1.25 3.26
N SER A 122 25.41 2.16 3.50
CA SER A 122 25.13 3.43 4.18
C SER A 122 25.97 4.60 3.69
N GLY A 123 25.51 5.82 3.95
CA GLY A 123 26.19 7.07 3.55
C GLY A 123 25.84 7.55 2.13
N TYR A 124 25.46 6.63 1.24
CA TYR A 124 25.05 6.96 -0.13
C TYR A 124 23.71 7.72 -0.20
N ALA A 125 23.54 8.52 -1.26
CA ALA A 125 22.21 9.09 -1.57
C ALA A 125 21.26 8.04 -2.12
N THR A 126 21.75 7.09 -2.90
CA THR A 126 20.98 5.96 -3.40
C THR A 126 21.78 4.67 -3.30
N ALA A 127 21.20 3.63 -2.71
CA ALA A 127 21.89 2.36 -2.57
C ALA A 127 21.83 1.59 -3.89
N ILE A 128 20.62 1.49 -4.45
CA ILE A 128 20.34 0.71 -5.64
C ILE A 128 19.49 1.55 -6.59
N LYS A 129 20.00 1.73 -7.80
CA LYS A 129 19.29 2.32 -8.93
C LYS A 129 19.25 1.29 -10.05
N SER A 130 18.06 1.00 -10.57
CA SER A 130 17.88 0.05 -11.66
C SER A 130 16.82 0.51 -12.65
N ASN A 131 17.01 0.14 -13.91
CA ASN A 131 16.02 0.26 -14.98
C ASN A 131 15.71 -1.08 -15.67
N CYS A 132 16.09 -2.21 -15.05
CA CYS A 132 16.01 -3.54 -15.64
C CYS A 132 15.10 -4.50 -14.85
N SER A 133 14.60 -5.50 -15.57
CA SER A 133 13.83 -6.62 -15.05
C SER A 133 14.68 -7.64 -14.28
N ASP A 134 14.02 -8.56 -13.59
CA ASP A 134 14.62 -9.71 -12.90
C ASP A 134 15.68 -9.33 -11.85
N LEU A 135 15.53 -8.16 -11.23
CA LEU A 135 16.35 -7.73 -10.10
C LEU A 135 15.86 -8.40 -8.81
N THR A 136 16.76 -9.02 -8.07
CA THR A 136 16.50 -9.47 -6.69
C THR A 136 17.30 -8.65 -5.70
N VAL A 137 16.65 -8.08 -4.69
CA VAL A 137 17.29 -7.42 -3.55
C VAL A 137 16.81 -8.08 -2.29
N SER A 138 17.66 -8.83 -1.59
CA SER A 138 17.24 -9.54 -0.37
C SER A 138 18.20 -9.44 0.80
N ASP A 139 17.64 -9.46 2.00
CA ASP A 139 18.40 -9.56 3.25
C ASP A 139 19.43 -8.43 3.45
N ASN A 140 19.20 -7.27 2.86
CA ASN A 140 20.10 -6.13 2.99
C ASN A 140 19.70 -5.21 4.15
N ASN A 141 20.67 -4.45 4.65
CA ASN A 141 20.49 -3.31 5.55
C ASN A 141 20.89 -2.04 4.80
N ILE A 142 19.92 -1.24 4.39
CA ILE A 142 20.12 -0.07 3.55
C ILE A 142 19.75 1.18 4.35
N THR A 143 20.66 2.15 4.42
CA THR A 143 20.43 3.45 5.06
C THR A 143 21.00 4.57 4.20
N THR A 144 20.15 5.32 3.51
CA THR A 144 20.57 6.34 2.54
C THR A 144 20.09 7.74 2.91
N SER A 145 20.80 8.76 2.42
CA SER A 145 20.38 10.16 2.54
C SER A 145 19.27 10.56 1.56
N GLY A 146 19.18 9.86 0.43
CA GLY A 146 18.11 10.00 -0.57
C GLY A 146 17.24 8.74 -0.65
N VAL A 147 16.70 8.46 -1.84
CA VAL A 147 15.92 7.25 -2.12
C VAL A 147 16.81 6.02 -2.01
N SER A 148 16.44 5.04 -1.19
CA SER A 148 17.26 3.84 -0.96
C SER A 148 17.26 2.91 -2.16
N ILE A 149 16.08 2.63 -2.71
CA ILE A 149 15.88 1.81 -3.91
C ILE A 149 15.06 2.62 -4.91
N ASN A 150 15.65 2.88 -6.07
CA ASN A 150 15.07 3.65 -7.16
C ASN A 150 14.93 2.76 -8.41
N LEU A 151 13.71 2.35 -8.71
CA LEU A 151 13.41 1.60 -9.93
C LEU A 151 12.76 2.56 -10.93
N SER A 152 13.40 2.76 -12.09
CA SER A 152 12.91 3.68 -13.11
C SER A 152 12.87 3.05 -14.49
N SER A 153 11.69 2.82 -15.06
CA SER A 153 11.55 2.30 -16.42
C SER A 153 11.92 3.36 -17.47
N SER A 154 12.46 2.91 -18.62
CA SER A 154 12.76 3.75 -19.77
C SER A 154 11.63 3.85 -20.80
N GLY A 155 10.51 3.13 -20.65
CA GLY A 155 9.49 3.06 -21.70
C GLY A 155 8.56 1.84 -21.58
N SER A 156 7.40 1.86 -22.25
CA SER A 156 6.64 0.63 -22.57
C SER A 156 7.47 -0.36 -23.39
N ALA A 157 8.43 0.14 -24.17
CA ALA A 157 9.37 -0.68 -24.93
C ALA A 157 10.31 -1.51 -24.04
N ASN A 158 10.54 -1.08 -22.80
CA ASN A 158 11.40 -1.73 -21.83
C ASN A 158 10.73 -1.72 -20.44
N PRO A 159 9.67 -2.53 -20.26
CA PRO A 159 9.02 -2.66 -18.98
C PRO A 159 10.01 -3.26 -17.96
N ILE A 160 9.97 -2.77 -16.73
CA ILE A 160 10.56 -3.49 -15.60
C ILE A 160 9.56 -4.56 -15.20
N THR A 161 9.98 -5.82 -15.09
CA THR A 161 9.18 -6.99 -14.67
C THR A 161 10.01 -7.90 -13.78
N GLY A 162 9.37 -8.78 -13.00
CA GLY A 162 10.07 -9.85 -12.27
C GLY A 162 11.00 -9.34 -11.16
N VAL A 163 10.79 -8.11 -10.67
CA VAL A 163 11.63 -7.54 -9.60
C VAL A 163 11.12 -8.00 -8.24
N VAL A 164 12.03 -8.51 -7.41
CA VAL A 164 11.73 -8.99 -6.06
C VAL A 164 12.60 -8.27 -5.05
N ILE A 165 11.98 -7.54 -4.14
CA ILE A 165 12.63 -6.85 -3.03
C ILE A 165 12.08 -7.46 -1.75
N LYS A 166 12.89 -8.25 -1.03
CA LYS A 166 12.41 -9.01 0.12
C LYS A 166 13.30 -9.00 1.35
N ASP A 167 12.69 -9.05 2.52
CA ASP A 167 13.38 -9.24 3.80
C ASP A 167 14.46 -8.18 4.11
N ASN A 168 14.37 -7.00 3.48
CA ASN A 168 15.33 -5.92 3.68
C ASN A 168 14.93 -5.00 4.84
N ILE A 169 15.93 -4.35 5.45
CA ILE A 169 15.73 -3.15 6.26
C ILE A 169 16.12 -1.97 5.36
N ILE A 170 15.17 -1.09 5.07
CA ILE A 170 15.31 0.03 4.16
C ILE A 170 15.00 1.31 4.91
N LYS A 171 15.99 2.16 5.09
CA LYS A 171 15.87 3.44 5.77
C LYS A 171 16.33 4.57 4.88
N SER A 172 15.48 5.57 4.71
CA SER A 172 15.84 6.81 4.02
C SER A 172 15.70 7.99 4.96
N SER A 173 16.75 8.82 5.05
CA SER A 173 16.71 10.09 5.77
C SER A 173 16.26 11.28 4.92
N ILE A 174 15.69 11.05 3.72
CA ILE A 174 15.24 12.14 2.85
C ILE A 174 14.06 12.90 3.46
N SER A 175 14.26 14.18 3.76
CA SER A 175 13.23 15.06 4.34
C SER A 175 12.29 15.71 3.31
N ALA A 176 12.55 15.50 2.01
CA ALA A 176 11.79 16.17 0.95
C ALA A 176 10.37 15.61 0.79
N SER A 177 9.43 16.51 0.56
CA SER A 177 7.97 16.30 0.52
C SER A 177 7.43 15.37 -0.59
N TYR A 178 8.29 14.73 -1.39
CA TYR A 178 7.88 14.04 -2.61
C TYR A 178 8.60 12.71 -2.87
N ARG A 179 9.27 12.13 -1.86
CA ARG A 179 9.96 10.84 -2.05
C ARG A 179 9.84 9.94 -0.83
N GLY A 180 9.65 8.66 -1.09
CA GLY A 180 9.70 7.60 -0.07
C GLY A 180 11.09 6.98 0.03
N ALA A 181 11.27 6.09 1.01
CA ALA A 181 12.49 5.28 1.10
C ALA A 181 12.67 4.37 -0.12
N VAL A 182 11.55 3.91 -0.66
CA VAL A 182 11.44 3.22 -1.95
C VAL A 182 10.70 4.13 -2.91
N SER A 183 11.20 4.22 -4.15
CA SER A 183 10.54 4.97 -5.22
C SER A 183 10.49 4.16 -6.51
N LEU A 184 9.30 4.12 -7.11
CA LEU A 184 9.00 3.41 -8.35
C LEU A 184 8.50 4.42 -9.37
N PHE A 185 9.27 4.67 -10.43
CA PHE A 185 8.94 5.67 -11.45
C PHE A 185 8.85 5.09 -12.86
N GLY A 186 7.83 5.50 -13.60
CA GLY A 186 7.82 5.45 -15.06
C GLY A 186 8.02 6.86 -15.61
N LYS A 187 9.16 7.18 -16.23
CA LYS A 187 9.46 8.52 -16.81
C LYS A 187 8.58 9.04 -18.03
N SER A 188 7.48 8.43 -18.51
CA SER A 188 6.68 8.95 -19.68
C SER A 188 5.26 8.39 -19.75
N ALA A 189 4.48 8.96 -20.67
CA ALA A 189 3.11 8.57 -21.04
C ALA A 189 2.90 7.06 -21.27
N ASP A 190 3.93 6.32 -21.69
CA ASP A 190 3.87 4.88 -21.93
C ASP A 190 4.62 4.05 -20.85
N LYS A 191 5.11 4.67 -19.77
CA LYS A 191 6.11 4.04 -18.88
C LYS A 191 5.48 3.29 -17.75
N THR A 192 5.36 2.00 -18.02
CA THR A 192 4.84 0.97 -17.17
C THR A 192 5.97 0.28 -16.41
N VAL A 193 5.97 0.45 -15.09
CA VAL A 193 6.62 -0.54 -14.20
C VAL A 193 5.60 -1.65 -14.03
N PHE A 194 5.97 -2.88 -14.37
CA PHE A 194 5.13 -4.04 -14.20
C PHE A 194 5.74 -4.96 -13.15
N ASP A 195 4.92 -5.65 -12.38
CA ASP A 195 5.31 -6.90 -11.74
C ASP A 195 6.52 -6.75 -10.78
N VAL A 196 6.31 -5.92 -9.76
CA VAL A 196 7.28 -5.71 -8.68
C VAL A 196 6.68 -6.21 -7.38
N LEU A 197 7.42 -7.09 -6.70
CA LEU A 197 7.07 -7.65 -5.40
C LEU A 197 7.96 -7.05 -4.30
N PHE A 198 7.31 -6.45 -3.30
CA PHE A 198 7.90 -6.12 -2.01
C PHE A 198 7.33 -7.07 -0.95
N SER A 199 8.16 -7.95 -0.39
CA SER A 199 7.72 -8.95 0.59
C SER A 199 8.57 -8.94 1.87
N GLY A 200 7.96 -8.85 3.05
CA GLY A 200 8.69 -9.01 4.32
C GLY A 200 9.68 -7.89 4.67
N ASN A 201 9.62 -6.73 4.00
CA ASN A 201 10.56 -5.64 4.25
C ASN A 201 10.16 -4.78 5.46
N ASN A 202 11.15 -4.17 6.10
CA ASN A 202 10.96 -3.07 7.04
C ASN A 202 11.42 -1.76 6.37
N ILE A 203 10.46 -0.93 5.99
CA ILE A 203 10.66 0.29 5.19
C ILE A 203 10.36 1.50 6.07
N THR A 204 11.35 2.35 6.27
CA THR A 204 11.23 3.60 7.04
C THR A 204 11.69 4.78 6.19
N GLY A 205 10.80 5.74 5.91
CA GLY A 205 11.14 6.99 5.24
C GLY A 205 10.82 8.21 6.10
N VAL A 206 11.63 9.26 5.99
CA VAL A 206 11.39 10.49 6.77
C VAL A 206 10.14 11.23 6.30
N TYR A 207 9.75 11.19 5.03
CA TYR A 207 8.45 11.72 4.58
C TYR A 207 7.41 10.61 4.39
N SER A 208 7.61 9.75 3.40
CA SER A 208 6.76 8.57 3.15
C SER A 208 7.56 7.27 3.30
N GLY A 209 6.96 6.21 3.82
CA GLY A 209 7.58 4.88 3.77
C GLY A 209 7.69 4.39 2.34
N VAL A 210 6.54 4.29 1.67
CA VAL A 210 6.41 4.00 0.24
C VAL A 210 5.81 5.20 -0.48
N TYR A 211 6.41 5.61 -1.59
CA TYR A 211 5.90 6.65 -2.48
C TYR A 211 5.73 6.09 -3.89
N LEU A 212 4.52 6.22 -4.42
CA LEU A 212 4.14 5.84 -5.78
C LEU A 212 3.66 7.11 -6.48
N GLY A 213 4.53 7.73 -7.26
CA GLY A 213 4.31 9.01 -7.95
C GLY A 213 5.64 9.48 -8.52
N ASP A 214 5.72 10.61 -9.24
CA ASP A 214 6.98 11.12 -9.81
C ASP A 214 7.44 12.49 -9.28
N GLY A 215 6.73 13.02 -8.29
CA GLY A 215 7.00 14.31 -7.68
C GLY A 215 6.76 15.50 -8.60
N SER A 216 6.19 15.29 -9.79
CA SER A 216 5.84 16.35 -10.75
C SER A 216 4.33 16.41 -10.93
N TYR A 217 3.74 17.55 -10.57
CA TYR A 217 2.31 17.85 -10.73
C TYR A 217 1.79 17.82 -12.19
N ASN A 218 2.58 17.38 -13.18
CA ASN A 218 2.21 17.38 -14.60
C ASN A 218 2.75 16.18 -15.38
N SER A 219 3.21 15.12 -14.71
CA SER A 219 3.79 13.97 -15.38
C SER A 219 3.04 12.68 -14.97
N PRO A 220 2.21 12.13 -15.88
CA PRO A 220 1.51 10.87 -15.67
C PRO A 220 2.46 9.75 -15.24
N VAL A 221 2.15 9.06 -14.14
CA VAL A 221 2.81 7.80 -13.77
C VAL A 221 1.88 6.65 -14.11
N SER A 222 2.41 5.58 -14.72
CA SER A 222 1.67 4.34 -14.92
C SER A 222 2.42 3.20 -14.25
N SER A 223 1.89 2.70 -13.14
CA SER A 223 2.38 1.48 -12.53
C SER A 223 1.36 0.37 -12.69
N ALA A 224 1.82 -0.85 -12.87
CA ALA A 224 0.98 -2.02 -13.04
C ALA A 224 1.52 -3.20 -12.22
N ASN A 225 0.61 -4.00 -11.66
CA ASN A 225 0.96 -5.25 -10.97
C ASN A 225 2.01 -5.04 -9.86
N LEU A 226 1.81 -4.03 -9.01
CA LEU A 226 2.66 -3.81 -7.84
C LEU A 226 2.07 -4.56 -6.64
N VAL A 227 2.88 -5.37 -5.98
CA VAL A 227 2.47 -6.11 -4.79
C VAL A 227 3.37 -5.77 -3.63
N PHE A 228 2.77 -5.26 -2.56
CA PHE A 228 3.38 -5.09 -1.26
C PHE A 228 2.72 -6.06 -0.30
N GLU A 229 3.45 -7.08 0.14
CA GLU A 229 2.93 -8.07 1.08
C GLU A 229 3.78 -8.20 2.35
N ASN A 230 3.13 -8.35 3.50
CA ASN A 230 3.81 -8.66 4.77
C ASN A 230 4.91 -7.65 5.15
N ASN A 231 4.81 -6.38 4.72
CA ASN A 231 5.81 -5.36 5.02
C ASN A 231 5.42 -4.56 6.27
N ASN A 232 6.45 -4.05 6.96
CA ASN A 232 6.31 -2.98 7.94
C ASN A 232 6.71 -1.67 7.27
N ILE A 233 5.76 -0.77 7.04
CA ILE A 233 5.94 0.48 6.30
C ILE A 233 5.68 1.65 7.25
N THR A 234 6.71 2.45 7.50
CA THR A 234 6.63 3.63 8.36
C THR A 234 7.09 4.87 7.62
N GLY A 235 6.28 5.92 7.62
CA GLY A 235 6.68 7.26 7.20
C GLY A 235 6.24 8.32 8.20
N THR A 236 6.99 9.41 8.35
CA THR A 236 6.59 10.46 9.32
C THR A 236 5.30 11.15 8.88
N SER A 237 5.16 11.47 7.59
CA SER A 237 3.96 12.10 7.02
C SER A 237 2.96 11.04 6.55
N ASN A 238 3.38 10.15 5.64
CA ASN A 238 2.50 9.12 5.10
C ASN A 238 3.14 7.74 5.26
N GLY A 239 2.41 6.75 5.77
CA GLY A 239 2.90 5.37 5.68
C GLY A 239 3.07 4.97 4.20
N VAL A 240 1.96 5.04 3.47
CA VAL A 240 1.92 4.92 2.01
C VAL A 240 1.36 6.20 1.41
N TYR A 241 2.05 6.77 0.42
CA TYR A 241 1.54 7.86 -0.40
C TYR A 241 1.48 7.42 -1.88
N LEU A 242 0.26 7.25 -2.39
CA LEU A 242 0.00 7.03 -3.81
C LEU A 242 -0.42 8.37 -4.43
N ASP A 243 0.55 9.04 -5.03
CA ASP A 243 0.41 10.31 -5.73
C ASP A 243 0.25 10.04 -7.23
N ALA A 244 -1.01 9.87 -7.60
CA ALA A 244 -1.43 9.41 -8.91
C ALA A 244 -1.92 10.57 -9.79
N TYR A 245 -1.35 11.77 -9.68
CA TYR A 245 -1.72 12.89 -10.56
C TYR A 245 -1.61 12.49 -12.05
N SER A 246 -2.69 12.66 -12.81
CA SER A 246 -2.83 12.27 -14.23
C SER A 246 -2.38 10.85 -14.55
N SER A 247 -2.44 9.94 -13.57
CA SER A 247 -1.84 8.61 -13.63
C SER A 247 -2.81 7.52 -14.06
N ASN A 248 -2.30 6.44 -14.63
CA ASN A 248 -3.06 5.26 -15.05
C ASN A 248 -2.57 4.01 -14.33
N ASN A 249 -2.59 4.02 -13.00
CA ASN A 249 -2.12 2.88 -12.23
C ASN A 249 -3.13 1.73 -12.27
N THR A 250 -2.65 0.50 -12.45
CA THR A 250 -3.49 -0.69 -12.51
C THR A 250 -2.98 -1.80 -11.59
N ASN A 251 -3.89 -2.53 -10.95
CA ASN A 251 -3.55 -3.74 -10.19
C ASN A 251 -2.46 -3.50 -9.11
N ILE A 252 -2.64 -2.49 -8.26
CA ILE A 252 -1.78 -2.27 -7.09
C ILE A 252 -2.39 -2.95 -5.88
N THR A 253 -1.63 -3.80 -5.20
CA THR A 253 -2.09 -4.54 -4.02
C THR A 253 -1.16 -4.30 -2.83
N PHE A 254 -1.76 -3.88 -1.71
CA PHE A 254 -1.16 -3.93 -0.39
C PHE A 254 -1.87 -5.02 0.42
N ALA A 255 -1.19 -6.10 0.75
CA ALA A 255 -1.73 -7.23 1.49
C ALA A 255 -0.98 -7.51 2.80
N ASN A 256 -1.69 -7.66 3.93
CA ASN A 256 -1.10 -8.06 5.21
C ASN A 256 0.06 -7.16 5.69
N ASN A 257 0.04 -5.87 5.36
CA ASN A 257 1.08 -4.93 5.80
C ASN A 257 0.70 -4.24 7.10
N ASN A 258 1.73 -3.81 7.86
CA ASN A 258 1.59 -2.83 8.91
C ASN A 258 2.04 -1.47 8.38
N ILE A 259 1.11 -0.52 8.24
CA ILE A 259 1.32 0.79 7.62
C ILE A 259 1.10 1.88 8.67
N THR A 260 2.11 2.70 8.92
CA THR A 260 2.06 3.79 9.92
C THR A 260 2.58 5.10 9.36
N GLY A 261 1.84 6.19 9.60
CA GLY A 261 2.31 7.56 9.42
C GLY A 261 1.36 8.59 10.02
N THR A 262 1.62 9.89 9.86
CA THR A 262 0.63 10.93 10.23
C THR A 262 -0.71 10.64 9.56
N TYR A 263 -0.66 10.37 8.26
CA TYR A 263 -1.68 9.64 7.50
C TYR A 263 -1.19 8.20 7.33
N GLY A 264 -2.01 7.21 7.65
CA GLY A 264 -1.65 5.81 7.41
C GLY A 264 -1.47 5.57 5.91
N VAL A 265 -2.54 5.77 5.16
CA VAL A 265 -2.55 5.74 3.69
C VAL A 265 -3.09 7.06 3.17
N TYR A 266 -2.37 7.70 2.24
CA TYR A 266 -2.86 8.83 1.48
C TYR A 266 -2.92 8.49 -0.02
N LEU A 267 -4.11 8.58 -0.60
CA LEU A 267 -4.35 8.42 -2.03
C LEU A 267 -4.71 9.78 -2.62
N SER A 268 -3.80 10.37 -3.40
CA SER A 268 -4.05 11.58 -4.18
C SER A 268 -4.17 11.19 -5.64
N ALA A 269 -5.39 11.13 -6.15
CA ALA A 269 -5.68 10.78 -7.53
C ALA A 269 -6.41 11.96 -8.20
N TYR A 270 -5.63 12.88 -8.77
CA TYR A 270 -6.14 14.01 -9.53
C TYR A 270 -6.09 13.69 -11.03
N SER A 271 -7.19 13.87 -11.75
CA SER A 271 -7.30 13.61 -13.21
C SER A 271 -6.79 12.21 -13.62
N SER A 272 -6.95 11.21 -12.74
CA SER A 272 -6.37 9.87 -12.89
C SER A 272 -7.39 8.87 -13.41
N ASN A 273 -6.90 7.80 -14.06
CA ASN A 273 -7.68 6.62 -14.41
C ASN A 273 -7.11 5.38 -13.71
N ASN A 274 -7.01 5.42 -12.38
CA ASN A 274 -6.49 4.26 -11.65
C ASN A 274 -7.55 3.16 -11.57
N THR A 275 -7.15 1.91 -11.80
CA THR A 275 -8.05 0.76 -11.80
C THR A 275 -7.53 -0.38 -10.92
N ASN A 276 -8.38 -0.99 -10.10
CA ASN A 276 -8.03 -2.15 -9.26
C ASN A 276 -6.90 -1.86 -8.25
N ILE A 277 -7.08 -0.85 -7.41
CA ILE A 277 -6.20 -0.63 -6.24
C ILE A 277 -6.82 -1.34 -5.04
N THR A 278 -6.08 -2.25 -4.40
CA THR A 278 -6.58 -3.06 -3.28
C THR A 278 -5.69 -2.93 -2.06
N PHE A 279 -6.30 -2.63 -0.92
CA PHE A 279 -5.72 -2.78 0.41
C PHE A 279 -6.48 -3.91 1.11
N ALA A 280 -5.82 -5.05 1.33
CA ALA A 280 -6.42 -6.24 1.95
C ALA A 280 -5.69 -6.66 3.24
N ASN A 281 -6.45 -6.90 4.31
CA ASN A 281 -5.92 -7.44 5.58
C ASN A 281 -4.75 -6.62 6.19
N ASN A 282 -4.69 -5.30 5.95
CA ASN A 282 -3.63 -4.47 6.49
C ASN A 282 -4.01 -3.91 7.87
N ASN A 283 -3.00 -3.61 8.68
CA ASN A 283 -3.12 -2.72 9.83
C ASN A 283 -2.65 -1.33 9.40
N ILE A 284 -3.56 -0.37 9.32
CA ILE A 284 -3.30 1.00 8.86
C ILE A 284 -3.49 1.95 10.04
N THR A 285 -2.47 2.74 10.37
CA THR A 285 -2.50 3.68 11.50
C THR A 285 -2.10 5.09 11.06
N GLY A 286 -3.03 6.03 11.18
CA GLY A 286 -2.77 7.47 11.19
C GLY A 286 -2.51 7.95 12.62
N THR A 287 -1.28 8.38 12.92
CA THR A 287 -0.84 8.68 14.29
C THR A 287 -1.35 10.01 14.82
N SER A 288 -1.64 10.96 13.93
CA SER A 288 -2.21 12.28 14.27
C SER A 288 -3.24 12.77 13.26
N GLY A 289 -3.33 12.15 12.09
CA GLY A 289 -4.34 12.39 11.08
C GLY A 289 -5.24 11.17 10.83
N PRO A 290 -5.89 11.13 9.66
CA PRO A 290 -6.70 10.01 9.23
C PRO A 290 -5.94 8.70 9.09
N GLY A 291 -6.61 7.57 9.35
CA GLY A 291 -6.10 6.26 8.99
C GLY A 291 -5.95 6.14 7.47
N VAL A 292 -7.01 6.50 6.74
CA VAL A 292 -7.01 6.61 5.28
C VAL A 292 -7.48 7.99 4.87
N ALA A 293 -6.75 8.64 3.97
CA ALA A 293 -7.17 9.87 3.29
C ALA A 293 -7.27 9.63 1.78
N LEU A 294 -8.41 9.99 1.20
CA LEU A 294 -8.70 9.89 -0.23
C LEU A 294 -8.94 11.30 -0.76
N SER A 295 -8.08 11.76 -1.67
CA SER A 295 -8.26 12.99 -2.43
C SER A 295 -8.46 12.61 -3.88
N ALA A 296 -9.69 12.76 -4.38
CA ALA A 296 -10.06 12.42 -5.75
C ALA A 296 -10.68 13.63 -6.44
N TYR A 297 -9.97 14.17 -7.43
CA TYR A 297 -10.41 15.31 -8.24
C TYR A 297 -10.46 14.89 -9.70
N SER A 298 -11.56 15.17 -10.41
CA SER A 298 -11.75 14.89 -11.85
C SER A 298 -11.23 13.53 -12.33
N SER A 299 -11.33 12.50 -11.47
CA SER A 299 -10.75 11.18 -11.75
C SER A 299 -11.79 10.16 -12.13
N ASN A 300 -11.43 9.28 -13.07
CA ASN A 300 -12.23 8.10 -13.42
C ASN A 300 -11.67 6.87 -12.72
N ASN A 301 -11.30 7.00 -11.44
CA ASN A 301 -10.85 5.86 -10.66
C ASN A 301 -11.97 4.82 -10.62
N THR A 302 -11.64 3.57 -10.92
CA THR A 302 -12.59 2.47 -10.93
C THR A 302 -12.04 1.36 -10.04
N ASN A 303 -12.80 0.93 -9.04
CA ASN A 303 -12.46 -0.20 -8.18
C ASN A 303 -11.24 0.04 -7.26
N ILE A 304 -11.35 1.01 -6.36
CA ILE A 304 -10.47 1.13 -5.19
C ILE A 304 -11.15 0.38 -4.04
N THR A 305 -10.48 -0.64 -3.48
CA THR A 305 -11.08 -1.49 -2.45
C THR A 305 -10.20 -1.58 -1.21
N PHE A 306 -10.79 -1.30 -0.06
CA PHE A 306 -10.26 -1.60 1.26
C PHE A 306 -11.06 -2.78 1.83
N ALA A 307 -10.45 -3.95 1.93
CA ALA A 307 -11.09 -5.16 2.43
C ALA A 307 -10.41 -5.75 3.67
N ASN A 308 -11.17 -6.07 4.72
CA ASN A 308 -10.69 -6.75 5.93
C ASN A 308 -9.52 -6.02 6.63
N ASN A 309 -9.40 -4.71 6.50
CA ASN A 309 -8.33 -3.95 7.15
C ASN A 309 -8.73 -3.56 8.57
N ASN A 310 -7.72 -3.36 9.42
CA ASN A 310 -7.86 -2.62 10.66
C ASN A 310 -7.31 -1.19 10.44
N ILE A 311 -8.20 -0.21 10.39
CA ILE A 311 -7.89 1.19 10.10
C ILE A 311 -8.11 2.00 11.37
N THR A 312 -7.04 2.59 11.89
CA THR A 312 -7.09 3.52 13.02
C THR A 312 -6.63 4.90 12.59
N GLY A 313 -7.41 5.93 12.91
CA GLY A 313 -7.03 7.33 12.71
C GLY A 313 -7.46 8.17 13.90
N VAL A 314 -6.84 9.35 14.05
CA VAL A 314 -7.15 10.25 15.16
C VAL A 314 -8.41 11.06 14.85
N SER A 315 -8.31 11.98 13.89
CA SER A 315 -9.43 12.84 13.50
C SER A 315 -10.51 12.06 12.74
N TYR A 316 -10.10 11.20 11.81
CA TYR A 316 -11.02 10.43 10.98
C TYR A 316 -10.51 9.00 10.79
N GLY A 317 -11.41 8.02 10.77
CA GLY A 317 -11.05 6.68 10.29
C GLY A 317 -10.67 6.77 8.80
N VAL A 318 -11.59 7.37 8.03
CA VAL A 318 -11.47 7.65 6.61
C VAL A 318 -11.86 9.10 6.33
N TYR A 319 -10.99 9.82 5.65
CA TYR A 319 -11.25 11.17 5.17
C TYR A 319 -11.36 11.19 3.64
N VAL A 320 -12.44 11.74 3.11
CA VAL A 320 -12.68 11.86 1.67
C VAL A 320 -12.76 13.33 1.31
N TYR A 321 -11.73 13.80 0.61
CA TYR A 321 -11.61 15.16 0.11
C TYR A 321 -12.01 15.22 -1.36
N LEU A 322 -12.96 16.09 -1.67
CA LEU A 322 -13.40 16.40 -3.02
C LEU A 322 -13.12 17.88 -3.33
N SER A 323 -12.72 18.17 -4.55
CA SER A 323 -12.68 19.54 -5.06
C SER A 323 -13.09 19.47 -6.53
N ASN A 324 -14.00 20.35 -6.98
CA ASN A 324 -14.54 20.45 -8.35
C ASN A 324 -14.71 19.12 -9.15
N GLY A 325 -15.03 18.00 -8.49
CA GLY A 325 -15.03 16.68 -9.10
C GLY A 325 -15.69 15.63 -8.21
N ASN A 326 -16.20 14.58 -8.83
CA ASN A 326 -16.96 13.52 -8.16
C ASN A 326 -16.03 12.39 -7.68
N VAL A 327 -16.46 11.66 -6.66
CA VAL A 327 -15.81 10.40 -6.25
C VAL A 327 -16.73 9.22 -6.59
N LYS A 328 -16.15 8.16 -7.17
CA LYS A 328 -16.85 6.91 -7.48
C LYS A 328 -15.96 5.68 -7.48
N GLY A 329 -16.59 4.51 -7.38
CA GLY A 329 -15.93 3.20 -7.49
C GLY A 329 -15.01 2.88 -6.31
N VAL A 330 -15.40 3.27 -5.09
CA VAL A 330 -14.64 3.07 -3.86
C VAL A 330 -15.42 2.15 -2.92
N ASN A 331 -14.77 1.09 -2.45
CA ASN A 331 -15.38 0.08 -1.60
C ASN A 331 -14.61 -0.06 -0.27
N PHE A 332 -15.33 -0.01 0.84
CA PHE A 332 -14.87 -0.40 2.16
C PHE A 332 -15.67 -1.63 2.61
N LEU A 333 -15.01 -2.79 2.62
CA LEU A 333 -15.63 -4.10 2.85
C LEU A 333 -15.03 -4.78 4.08
N ASN A 334 -15.85 -5.13 5.06
CA ASN A 334 -15.45 -5.94 6.23
C ASN A 334 -14.27 -5.37 7.03
N ASN A 335 -14.08 -4.05 7.04
CA ASN A 335 -13.00 -3.42 7.80
C ASN A 335 -13.42 -3.19 9.26
N THR A 336 -12.43 -3.11 10.14
CA THR A 336 -12.57 -2.44 11.43
C THR A 336 -12.01 -1.03 11.27
N ILE A 337 -12.83 -0.01 11.53
CA ILE A 337 -12.48 1.40 11.37
C ILE A 337 -12.66 2.07 12.72
N ASN A 338 -11.60 2.70 13.23
CA ASN A 338 -11.57 3.34 14.53
C ASN A 338 -11.06 4.78 14.41
N ALA A 339 -11.96 5.74 14.63
CA ALA A 339 -11.64 7.16 14.75
C ALA A 339 -11.62 7.55 16.22
N THR A 340 -10.46 7.91 16.76
CA THR A 340 -10.33 8.11 18.22
C THR A 340 -10.83 9.47 18.71
N SER A 341 -11.04 10.45 17.83
CA SER A 341 -11.51 11.79 18.21
C SER A 341 -12.42 12.49 17.19
N GLY A 342 -12.96 11.77 16.19
CA GLY A 342 -13.90 12.37 15.23
C GLY A 342 -14.78 11.35 14.52
N ASP A 343 -14.91 11.49 13.20
CA ASP A 343 -15.84 10.70 12.39
C ASP A 343 -15.21 9.41 11.86
N GLY A 344 -16.01 8.34 11.76
CA GLY A 344 -15.59 7.11 11.09
C GLY A 344 -15.25 7.39 9.62
N PHE A 345 -16.17 8.07 8.93
CA PHE A 345 -15.99 8.64 7.60
C PHE A 345 -16.37 10.11 7.60
N TYR A 346 -15.50 10.97 7.08
CA TYR A 346 -15.82 12.39 6.85
C TYR A 346 -15.61 12.77 5.38
N PHE A 347 -16.64 13.36 4.78
CA PHE A 347 -16.64 13.84 3.41
C PHE A 347 -16.62 15.36 3.39
N TYR A 348 -15.66 15.94 2.67
CA TYR A 348 -15.44 17.37 2.63
C TYR A 348 -15.17 17.86 1.22
N THR A 349 -15.75 19.02 0.88
CA THR A 349 -15.50 19.71 -0.39
C THR A 349 -14.79 21.04 -0.21
N SER A 350 -13.79 21.30 -1.04
CA SER A 350 -13.27 22.66 -1.24
C SER A 350 -13.60 23.17 -2.64
N GLY A 351 -14.68 23.97 -2.73
CA GLY A 351 -15.09 24.62 -3.97
C GLY A 351 -15.89 23.72 -4.92
N GLY A 352 -16.93 24.32 -5.51
CA GLY A 352 -17.84 23.66 -6.44
C GLY A 352 -18.86 22.74 -5.77
N VAL A 353 -19.73 22.19 -6.61
CA VAL A 353 -20.69 21.13 -6.28
C VAL A 353 -20.08 19.80 -6.72
N THR A 354 -20.10 18.79 -5.86
CA THR A 354 -19.49 17.48 -6.15
C THR A 354 -20.42 16.35 -5.75
N ASN A 355 -20.34 15.22 -6.43
CA ASN A 355 -21.17 14.06 -6.14
C ASN A 355 -20.36 12.88 -5.61
N VAL A 356 -20.99 12.11 -4.73
CA VAL A 356 -20.48 10.84 -4.21
C VAL A 356 -21.38 9.74 -4.74
N THR A 357 -20.89 8.92 -5.67
CA THR A 357 -21.66 7.83 -6.29
C THR A 357 -20.85 6.53 -6.28
N ASP A 358 -21.46 5.35 -6.45
CA ASP A 358 -20.75 4.06 -6.47
C ASP A 358 -19.73 3.90 -5.31
N PHE A 359 -20.09 4.42 -4.14
CA PHE A 359 -19.31 4.34 -2.92
C PHE A 359 -19.99 3.34 -2.00
N VAL A 360 -19.29 2.26 -1.66
CA VAL A 360 -19.85 1.14 -0.91
C VAL A 360 -19.15 1.02 0.44
N VAL A 361 -19.93 1.00 1.51
CA VAL A 361 -19.48 0.72 2.89
C VAL A 361 -20.29 -0.46 3.38
N SER A 362 -19.71 -1.66 3.33
CA SER A 362 -20.43 -2.90 3.67
C SER A 362 -19.68 -3.82 4.63
N GLY A 363 -20.40 -4.38 5.60
CA GLY A 363 -19.84 -5.37 6.53
C GLY A 363 -18.83 -4.82 7.55
N ASN A 364 -18.66 -3.50 7.65
CA ASN A 364 -17.63 -2.88 8.49
C ASN A 364 -18.07 -2.80 9.95
N THR A 365 -17.10 -2.81 10.87
CA THR A 365 -17.29 -2.31 12.24
C THR A 365 -16.65 -0.94 12.35
N ILE A 366 -17.44 0.08 12.66
CA ILE A 366 -17.04 1.49 12.70
C ILE A 366 -17.18 1.99 14.13
N PHE A 367 -16.08 2.44 14.73
CA PHE A 367 -16.02 3.14 16.00
C PHE A 367 -15.64 4.59 15.74
N ALA A 368 -16.45 5.51 16.23
CA ALA A 368 -16.20 6.94 16.08
C ALA A 368 -16.73 7.69 17.29
N THR A 369 -16.11 8.82 17.63
CA THR A 369 -16.60 9.66 18.75
C THR A 369 -17.68 10.63 18.30
N ASN A 370 -17.75 10.95 17.00
CA ASN A 370 -18.72 11.89 16.42
C ASN A 370 -19.74 11.15 15.53
N ALA A 371 -19.56 11.13 14.21
CA ALA A 371 -20.40 10.37 13.28
C ALA A 371 -19.80 9.02 12.90
N GLY A 372 -20.64 8.03 12.59
CA GLY A 372 -20.22 6.90 11.77
C GLY A 372 -19.85 7.34 10.35
N LEU A 373 -20.76 8.05 9.68
CA LEU A 373 -20.55 8.68 8.37
C LEU A 373 -21.08 10.12 8.37
N ASN A 374 -20.25 11.07 7.97
CA ASN A 374 -20.57 12.49 8.01
C ASN A 374 -20.35 13.18 6.66
N PHE A 375 -21.43 13.68 6.06
CA PHE A 375 -21.43 14.39 4.78
C PHE A 375 -21.64 15.90 4.92
N THR A 376 -21.64 16.47 6.14
CA THR A 376 -21.88 17.91 6.34
C THR A 376 -20.78 18.81 5.79
N GLY A 377 -19.62 18.25 5.45
CA GLY A 377 -18.53 18.99 4.81
C GLY A 377 -18.73 19.24 3.32
N LEU A 378 -19.82 18.75 2.71
CA LEU A 378 -20.13 18.94 1.30
C LEU A 378 -20.81 20.30 1.03
N SER A 379 -20.52 20.90 -0.13
CA SER A 379 -21.17 22.13 -0.60
C SER A 379 -22.65 21.91 -0.87
N ALA A 380 -23.48 22.92 -0.61
CA ALA A 380 -24.89 22.92 -0.99
C ALA A 380 -25.09 22.59 -2.48
N GLY A 381 -26.02 21.69 -2.78
CA GLY A 381 -26.26 21.17 -4.14
C GLY A 381 -25.48 19.89 -4.48
N SER A 382 -24.52 19.47 -3.64
CA SER A 382 -23.82 18.19 -3.77
C SER A 382 -24.77 17.02 -3.54
N LEU A 383 -24.65 15.96 -4.35
CA LEU A 383 -25.51 14.78 -4.30
C LEU A 383 -24.75 13.54 -3.81
N VAL A 384 -25.40 12.76 -2.95
CA VAL A 384 -24.85 11.55 -2.33
C VAL A 384 -25.74 10.37 -2.66
N ASN A 385 -25.21 9.43 -3.44
CA ASN A 385 -25.82 8.16 -3.83
C ASN A 385 -24.86 7.01 -3.46
N VAL A 386 -24.96 6.55 -2.21
CA VAL A 386 -24.04 5.56 -1.64
C VAL A 386 -24.78 4.31 -1.19
N THR A 387 -24.05 3.19 -1.09
CA THR A 387 -24.56 1.95 -0.50
C THR A 387 -23.85 1.69 0.83
N VAL A 388 -24.58 1.81 1.93
CA VAL A 388 -24.10 1.57 3.29
C VAL A 388 -24.98 0.51 3.93
N GLU A 389 -24.47 -0.70 4.10
CA GLU A 389 -25.26 -1.83 4.59
C GLU A 389 -24.45 -2.85 5.40
N TYR A 390 -25.11 -3.61 6.26
CA TYR A 390 -24.49 -4.67 7.07
C TYR A 390 -23.33 -4.19 7.95
N ASN A 391 -23.28 -2.90 8.28
CA ASN A 391 -22.27 -2.36 9.16
C ASN A 391 -22.74 -2.38 10.63
N ARG A 392 -21.77 -2.50 11.53
CA ARG A 392 -21.92 -2.18 12.95
C ARG A 392 -21.30 -0.80 13.18
N ILE A 393 -22.13 0.18 13.51
CA ILE A 393 -21.72 1.58 13.66
C ILE A 393 -21.93 2.01 15.10
N ILE A 394 -20.84 2.32 15.80
CA ILE A 394 -20.84 2.78 17.18
C ILE A 394 -20.26 4.20 17.18
N ALA A 395 -21.16 5.18 17.26
CA ALA A 395 -20.85 6.59 17.20
C ALA A 395 -21.91 7.42 17.94
N SER A 396 -21.64 8.72 18.16
CA SER A 396 -22.63 9.65 18.73
C SER A 396 -23.82 9.88 17.80
N PHE A 397 -23.58 9.82 16.49
CA PHE A 397 -24.61 9.74 15.46
C PHE A 397 -24.18 8.75 14.38
N GLY A 398 -25.11 7.95 13.87
CA GLY A 398 -24.84 6.92 12.88
C GLY A 398 -24.45 7.51 11.53
N VAL A 399 -25.32 8.36 10.98
CA VAL A 399 -25.12 9.02 9.68
C VAL A 399 -25.70 10.44 9.69
N ASN A 400 -25.00 11.36 9.03
CA ASN A 400 -25.54 12.68 8.69
C ASN A 400 -25.34 12.98 7.20
N VAL A 401 -26.44 12.94 6.44
CA VAL A 401 -26.51 13.21 4.99
C VAL A 401 -27.50 14.35 4.66
N THR A 402 -27.82 15.16 5.67
CA THR A 402 -28.83 16.22 5.59
C THR A 402 -28.56 17.17 4.43
N GLY A 403 -29.54 17.31 3.53
CA GLY A 403 -29.45 18.23 2.37
C GLY A 403 -28.69 17.69 1.16
N HIS A 404 -28.19 16.45 1.21
CA HIS A 404 -27.35 15.87 0.15
C HIS A 404 -27.84 14.52 -0.40
N ASN A 405 -28.76 13.84 0.30
CA ASN A 405 -29.19 12.50 -0.09
C ASN A 405 -29.85 12.48 -1.49
N ASP A 406 -29.34 11.61 -2.36
CA ASP A 406 -29.84 11.32 -3.70
C ASP A 406 -29.90 9.80 -3.89
N ASN A 407 -30.94 9.17 -3.32
CA ASN A 407 -31.19 7.72 -3.40
C ASN A 407 -30.11 6.83 -2.74
N SER A 408 -29.47 7.31 -1.67
CA SER A 408 -28.57 6.45 -0.89
C SER A 408 -29.31 5.35 -0.13
N ILE A 409 -28.63 4.23 0.08
CA ILE A 409 -29.10 3.08 0.85
C ILE A 409 -28.36 3.06 2.19
N PHE A 410 -29.10 3.17 3.29
CA PHE A 410 -28.58 3.02 4.66
C PHE A 410 -29.27 1.88 5.43
N ASP A 411 -29.94 0.99 4.71
CA ASP A 411 -30.64 -0.15 5.28
C ASP A 411 -29.67 -1.23 5.81
N ARG A 412 -30.18 -2.05 6.73
CA ARG A 412 -29.52 -3.25 7.29
C ARG A 412 -28.22 -2.91 8.01
N ASN A 413 -28.14 -1.75 8.65
CA ASN A 413 -27.06 -1.42 9.58
C ASN A 413 -27.52 -1.60 11.03
N TRP A 414 -26.57 -1.87 11.92
CA TRP A 414 -26.77 -1.72 13.37
C TRP A 414 -26.10 -0.43 13.83
N TRP A 415 -26.89 0.49 14.38
CA TRP A 415 -26.44 1.84 14.76
C TRP A 415 -25.98 1.96 16.21
N GLY A 416 -25.56 0.83 16.82
CA GLY A 416 -25.01 0.78 18.17
C GLY A 416 -26.06 0.85 19.29
N VAL A 417 -27.28 1.27 18.98
CA VAL A 417 -28.43 1.37 19.90
C VAL A 417 -29.68 0.79 19.25
N ASN A 418 -30.71 0.50 20.07
CA ASN A 418 -32.01 0.03 19.59
C ASN A 418 -32.94 1.18 19.20
N ASP A 419 -32.91 2.29 19.96
CA ASP A 419 -33.60 3.52 19.60
C ASP A 419 -32.69 4.35 18.70
N ILE A 420 -33.03 4.39 17.42
CA ILE A 420 -32.25 5.10 16.40
C ILE A 420 -32.68 6.56 16.24
N THR A 421 -33.57 7.06 17.09
CA THR A 421 -34.03 8.46 17.06
C THR A 421 -32.83 9.41 17.17
N GLY A 422 -32.66 10.30 16.20
CA GLY A 422 -31.53 11.23 16.13
C GLY A 422 -30.20 10.62 15.70
N MET A 423 -30.12 9.30 15.48
CA MET A 423 -28.90 8.63 14.98
C MET A 423 -28.76 8.72 13.46
N ILE A 424 -29.87 8.92 12.74
CA ILE A 424 -29.93 8.97 11.28
C ILE A 424 -30.51 10.31 10.89
N LEU A 425 -29.72 11.13 10.20
CA LEU A 425 -30.09 12.50 9.83
C LEU A 425 -30.07 12.66 8.31
N GLY A 426 -31.17 13.16 7.75
CA GLY A 426 -31.31 13.46 6.31
C GLY A 426 -31.81 12.30 5.44
N VAL A 427 -32.18 11.17 6.04
CA VAL A 427 -32.69 9.98 5.33
C VAL A 427 -33.54 9.13 6.28
N ASP A 428 -34.56 8.47 5.75
CA ASP A 428 -35.32 7.43 6.45
C ASP A 428 -34.75 6.05 6.11
N THR A 429 -34.73 5.13 7.07
CA THR A 429 -34.35 3.73 6.82
C THR A 429 -35.55 2.82 6.98
N PHE A 430 -35.70 1.85 6.09
CA PHE A 430 -36.81 0.90 6.13
C PHE A 430 -36.46 -0.35 6.92
N ASN A 431 -35.18 -0.71 6.95
CA ASN A 431 -34.69 -1.90 7.64
C ASN A 431 -33.45 -1.55 8.45
N HIS A 432 -33.45 -1.82 9.74
CA HIS A 432 -32.25 -1.72 10.58
C HIS A 432 -32.22 -2.88 11.58
N PHE A 433 -31.02 -3.27 12.01
CA PHE A 433 -30.87 -4.31 13.01
C PHE A 433 -31.11 -3.73 14.40
N ILE A 434 -32.01 -4.34 15.16
CA ILE A 434 -32.27 -4.05 16.58
C ILE A 434 -31.75 -5.24 17.39
N LEU A 435 -30.91 -4.99 18.39
CA LEU A 435 -30.43 -6.01 19.30
C LEU A 435 -31.45 -6.22 20.41
N ASN A 436 -32.34 -7.19 20.24
CA ASN A 436 -33.30 -7.56 21.29
C ASN A 436 -32.71 -8.65 22.21
N ILE A 437 -32.08 -8.27 23.32
CA ILE A 437 -31.62 -9.23 24.34
C ILE A 437 -32.84 -9.65 25.17
N THR A 438 -33.44 -10.78 24.82
CA THR A 438 -34.54 -11.40 25.56
C THR A 438 -34.00 -12.49 26.49
N ASN A 439 -33.14 -12.10 27.44
CA ASN A 439 -32.90 -12.94 28.61
C ASN A 439 -32.57 -12.10 29.84
N THR A 440 -33.59 -11.45 30.40
CA THR A 440 -33.56 -10.85 31.73
C THR A 440 -34.12 -11.80 32.80
N SER A 441 -34.56 -13.01 32.46
CA SER A 441 -35.32 -13.87 33.37
C SER A 441 -34.54 -15.00 34.05
N SER A 442 -33.21 -15.10 33.91
CA SER A 442 -32.44 -16.15 34.59
C SER A 442 -31.29 -15.68 35.49
N LEU A 443 -31.11 -14.37 35.72
CA LEU A 443 -30.02 -13.85 36.58
C LEU A 443 -30.49 -13.07 37.81
N ASP A 444 -31.77 -12.72 37.92
CA ASP A 444 -32.32 -12.00 39.08
C ASP A 444 -32.34 -12.83 40.39
N GLY A 445 -31.82 -14.06 40.37
CA GLY A 445 -31.70 -14.93 41.55
C GLY A 445 -30.36 -15.67 41.68
N VAL A 446 -29.37 -15.39 40.83
CA VAL A 446 -28.08 -16.10 40.87
C VAL A 446 -27.14 -15.40 41.84
N HIS A 447 -26.74 -16.11 42.89
CA HIS A 447 -25.83 -15.66 43.94
C HIS A 447 -24.43 -16.25 43.73
N PHE A 448 -23.42 -15.63 44.36
CA PHE A 448 -22.06 -16.15 44.33
C PHE A 448 -22.03 -17.58 44.93
N GLY A 449 -21.74 -18.57 44.09
CA GLY A 449 -21.71 -19.99 44.47
C GLY A 449 -22.79 -20.86 43.81
N ASP A 450 -23.72 -20.28 43.05
CA ASP A 450 -24.70 -21.06 42.30
C ASP A 450 -24.05 -21.77 41.12
N ASN A 451 -24.30 -23.08 41.02
CA ASN A 451 -23.77 -23.91 39.93
C ASN A 451 -24.75 -23.89 38.75
N VAL A 452 -24.51 -22.97 37.81
CA VAL A 452 -25.22 -22.90 36.54
C VAL A 452 -24.53 -23.81 35.53
N SER A 453 -24.97 -25.07 35.48
CA SER A 453 -24.56 -26.07 34.48
C SER A 453 -25.32 -25.94 33.17
#